data_AF-A0A8H7HC80-F1
#
_entry.id   AF-A0A8H7HC80-F1
#
_cell.length_a   1.000
_cell.length_b   1.000
_cell.length_c   1.000
_cell.angle_alpha   90.00
_cell.angle_beta   90.00
_cell.angle_gamma   90.00
#
_symmetry.space_group_name_H-M   'P 1'
#
loop_
_entity.id
_entity.type
_entity.pdbx_description
1 polymer ?
#
loop_
_entity_poly.entity_id
_entity_poly.type
_entity_poly.pdbx_seq_one_letter_code
_entity_poly.pdbx_strand_id
1 'polypeptide(L)'
;MFAARRALAYPSFSARLFSVSHNIFATTPKVTYPKSQPIAPKTTARAATSKAGQGNPDIVEAYPTTANEVDVKQLTEGEETGELPDVPPGSLPMDWYTSYHGLSSQPFPKEAAEILMAPIDPLDVEVKPDGLLYLPEIKYRRILNRAFGPGGWGLAPRSGINVSPKVVSREYALVCLGRLVSIARGEQEYFDQEGIATATEAAKSNALMRCCKDLGIASELWDPRFIREFKAKYCVEAFVEHIPSKKVQKRWRRKDAKFDYPYKESTRA
;
A
#
# COMPACT_ATOMS: atom_id res chain seq x y z
N MET A 1 -22.13 -46.40 32.95
CA MET A 1 -23.40 -46.95 33.45
C MET A 1 -24.41 -45.81 33.56
N PHE A 2 -25.71 -46.06 33.32
CA PHE A 2 -26.83 -45.08 33.37
C PHE A 2 -26.70 -43.89 32.38
N ALA A 3 -27.72 -43.12 32.00
CA ALA A 3 -29.16 -43.35 31.74
C ALA A 3 -29.77 -42.06 31.14
N ALA A 4 -30.96 -41.99 30.51
CA ALA A 4 -31.73 -42.92 29.64
C ALA A 4 -33.05 -42.20 29.22
N ARG A 5 -33.64 -42.55 28.05
CA ARG A 5 -35.11 -42.52 27.66
C ARG A 5 -35.27 -42.13 26.17
N ARG A 6 -35.88 -42.92 25.27
CA ARG A 6 -37.25 -43.50 25.16
C ARG A 6 -38.19 -42.58 24.37
N ALA A 7 -38.57 -43.00 23.15
CA ALA A 7 -39.61 -42.40 22.32
C ALA A 7 -40.47 -43.48 21.63
N LEU A 8 -41.78 -43.26 21.62
CA LEU A 8 -42.89 -44.02 21.01
C LEU A 8 -44.02 -42.99 20.80
N ALA A 9 -44.90 -43.00 19.80
CA ALA A 9 -45.04 -43.77 18.55
C ALA A 9 -46.00 -43.01 17.58
N TYR A 10 -46.00 -43.41 16.29
CA TYR A 10 -47.04 -43.43 15.23
C TYR A 10 -48.50 -42.92 15.46
N PRO A 11 -49.36 -42.72 14.41
CA PRO A 11 -49.15 -42.73 12.93
C PRO A 11 -49.85 -41.58 12.13
N SER A 12 -49.69 -41.65 10.80
CA SER A 12 -50.42 -40.98 9.69
C SER A 12 -51.95 -40.85 9.81
N PHE A 13 -52.55 -39.78 9.23
CA PHE A 13 -53.75 -39.91 8.39
C PHE A 13 -53.93 -38.81 7.31
N SER A 14 -54.69 -39.20 6.28
CA SER A 14 -55.01 -38.61 4.97
C SER A 14 -55.42 -37.12 4.88
N ALA A 15 -55.23 -36.53 3.69
CA ALA A 15 -55.67 -35.18 3.32
C ALA A 15 -56.99 -35.19 2.52
N ARG A 16 -57.91 -34.25 2.83
CA ARG A 16 -58.91 -33.71 1.87
C ARG A 16 -59.16 -32.22 2.12
N LEU A 17 -59.46 -31.53 1.03
CA LEU A 17 -59.66 -30.08 0.93
C LEU A 17 -61.02 -29.64 1.51
N PHE A 18 -61.05 -28.47 2.15
CA PHE A 18 -62.23 -27.60 2.16
C PHE A 18 -61.81 -26.13 1.98
N SER A 19 -62.57 -25.42 1.15
CA SER A 19 -62.40 -24.00 0.87
C SER A 19 -63.29 -23.17 1.80
N VAL A 20 -62.70 -22.18 2.49
CA VAL A 20 -63.42 -20.99 2.97
C VAL A 20 -62.47 -19.79 2.85
N SER A 21 -62.82 -18.86 1.96
CA SER A 21 -62.25 -17.51 1.94
C SER A 21 -62.84 -16.68 3.08
N HIS A 22 -62.06 -15.77 3.69
CA HIS A 22 -62.53 -14.49 4.24
C HIS A 22 -61.34 -13.53 4.42
N ASN A 23 -61.55 -12.26 4.12
CA ASN A 23 -60.49 -11.23 4.09
C ASN A 23 -60.14 -10.74 5.50
N ILE A 24 -58.85 -10.56 5.78
CA ILE A 24 -58.37 -9.69 6.87
C ILE A 24 -57.36 -8.70 6.26
N PHE A 25 -57.71 -7.41 6.34
CA PHE A 25 -56.87 -6.32 5.86
C PHE A 25 -55.69 -6.09 6.81
N ALA A 26 -54.47 -6.31 6.34
CA ALA A 26 -53.26 -5.81 7.00
C ALA A 26 -52.87 -4.45 6.38
N THR A 27 -53.21 -3.35 7.06
CA THR A 27 -52.87 -2.00 6.63
C THR A 27 -51.38 -1.72 6.78
N THR A 28 -50.67 -1.49 5.68
CA THR A 28 -49.28 -1.02 5.70
C THR A 28 -49.21 0.49 5.98
N PRO A 29 -48.30 0.96 6.86
CA PRO A 29 -48.15 2.39 7.13
C PRO A 29 -47.50 3.11 5.94
N LYS A 30 -48.22 4.09 5.38
CA LYS A 30 -47.78 4.85 4.21
C LYS A 30 -46.82 5.98 4.61
N VAL A 31 -45.53 5.66 4.74
CA VAL A 31 -44.48 6.67 4.96
C VAL A 31 -44.45 7.64 3.76
N THR A 32 -44.77 8.90 4.03
CA THR A 32 -44.82 9.97 3.01
C THR A 32 -43.58 10.84 3.15
N TYR A 33 -42.65 10.75 2.20
CA TYR A 33 -41.46 11.58 2.18
C TYR A 33 -41.80 13.02 1.73
N PRO A 34 -41.37 14.06 2.46
CA PRO A 34 -41.56 15.44 2.01
C PRO A 34 -40.67 15.72 0.80
N LYS A 35 -41.27 16.30 -0.25
CA LYS A 35 -40.60 16.69 -1.49
C LYS A 35 -39.76 17.95 -1.24
N SER A 36 -38.43 17.84 -1.30
CA SER A 36 -37.54 19.00 -1.14
C SER A 36 -37.70 19.99 -2.30
N GLN A 37 -37.87 21.28 -1.98
CA GLN A 37 -37.79 22.36 -2.95
C GLN A 37 -36.35 22.89 -3.03
N PRO A 38 -35.82 23.22 -4.23
CA PRO A 38 -34.49 23.79 -4.35
C PRO A 38 -34.49 25.28 -3.94
N ILE A 39 -33.74 25.60 -2.89
CA ILE A 39 -33.46 26.99 -2.51
C ILE A 39 -32.29 27.49 -3.37
N ALA A 40 -32.59 28.35 -4.35
CA ALA A 40 -31.57 29.03 -5.14
C ALA A 40 -31.08 30.31 -4.42
N PRO A 41 -29.77 30.46 -4.13
CA PRO A 41 -29.23 31.72 -3.64
C PRO A 41 -29.21 32.76 -4.76
N LYS A 42 -29.89 33.90 -4.55
CA LYS A 42 -29.79 35.07 -5.43
C LYS A 42 -28.49 35.81 -5.16
N THR A 43 -27.49 35.66 -6.04
CA THR A 43 -26.32 36.55 -6.09
C THR A 43 -26.20 37.13 -7.49
N THR A 44 -26.10 38.45 -7.59
CA THR A 44 -26.09 39.18 -8.86
C THR A 44 -24.81 38.94 -9.65
N ALA A 45 -24.93 38.53 -10.91
CA ALA A 45 -23.80 38.40 -11.82
C ALA A 45 -23.23 39.78 -12.19
N ARG A 46 -21.91 39.95 -12.04
CA ARG A 46 -21.17 41.12 -12.54
C ARG A 46 -20.60 40.79 -13.92
N ALA A 47 -20.85 41.65 -14.91
CA ALA A 47 -20.39 41.45 -16.27
C ALA A 47 -18.86 41.41 -16.38
N ALA A 48 -18.35 40.59 -17.30
CA ALA A 48 -16.92 40.49 -17.59
C ALA A 48 -16.45 41.71 -18.40
N THR A 49 -15.59 42.54 -17.82
CA THR A 49 -14.82 43.56 -18.55
C THR A 49 -13.44 43.05 -18.89
N SER A 50 -13.17 42.85 -20.17
CA SER A 50 -11.83 42.61 -20.69
C SER A 50 -10.98 43.88 -20.60
N LYS A 51 -9.95 43.88 -19.76
CA LYS A 51 -8.80 44.80 -19.86
C LYS A 51 -7.51 43.99 -19.77
N ALA A 52 -6.61 44.22 -20.73
CA ALA A 52 -5.26 43.67 -20.67
C ALA A 52 -4.50 44.31 -19.49
N GLY A 53 -4.03 43.48 -18.56
CA GLY A 53 -3.14 43.92 -17.48
C GLY A 53 -1.70 44.01 -17.99
N GLN A 54 -1.05 45.14 -17.78
CA GLN A 54 0.36 45.34 -18.12
C GLN A 54 1.24 44.43 -17.27
N GLY A 55 2.26 43.84 -17.90
CA GLY A 55 3.22 42.97 -17.21
C GLY A 55 4.11 43.73 -16.23
N ASN A 56 4.42 43.10 -15.10
CA ASN A 56 5.47 43.55 -14.18
C ASN A 56 6.83 43.06 -14.71
N PRO A 57 7.84 43.93 -14.90
CA PRO A 57 9.02 43.61 -15.72
C PRO A 57 10.06 42.66 -15.09
N ASP A 58 9.94 42.32 -13.80
CA ASP A 58 10.99 41.59 -13.06
C ASP A 58 10.76 40.06 -12.94
N ILE A 59 10.38 39.41 -14.04
CA ILE A 59 10.47 37.93 -14.16
C ILE A 59 11.57 37.61 -15.17
N VAL A 60 12.78 37.43 -14.66
CA VAL A 60 13.87 36.77 -15.40
C VAL A 60 13.65 35.26 -15.38
N GLU A 61 13.37 34.67 -16.55
CA GLU A 61 13.52 33.23 -16.75
C GLU A 61 15.01 32.86 -16.78
N ALA A 62 15.58 32.64 -15.60
CA ALA A 62 16.89 32.02 -15.44
C ALA A 62 16.89 31.15 -14.18
N TYR A 63 16.95 29.83 -14.37
CA TYR A 63 17.19 28.91 -13.26
C TYR A 63 18.63 29.13 -12.74
N PRO A 64 18.86 29.33 -11.43
CA PRO A 64 20.20 29.49 -10.91
C PRO A 64 20.97 28.16 -10.93
N THR A 65 21.80 27.98 -11.95
CA THR A 65 22.82 26.93 -12.00
C THR A 65 23.94 27.24 -11.01
N THR A 66 23.82 26.70 -9.80
CA THR A 66 24.93 26.63 -8.82
C THR A 66 24.97 25.26 -8.15
N ALA A 67 25.06 24.21 -8.96
CA ALA A 67 25.72 22.98 -8.52
C ALA A 67 27.22 23.28 -8.43
N ASN A 68 27.77 23.35 -7.21
CA ASN A 68 29.21 23.36 -7.04
C ASN A 68 29.73 21.97 -7.39
N GLU A 69 30.37 21.84 -8.55
CA GLU A 69 31.09 20.64 -8.96
C GLU A 69 32.28 20.43 -8.02
N VAL A 70 32.14 19.49 -7.09
CA VAL A 70 33.30 18.90 -6.41
C VAL A 70 33.91 17.88 -7.37
N ASP A 71 35.04 18.25 -7.96
CA ASP A 71 35.88 17.39 -8.80
C ASP A 71 36.37 16.16 -8.01
N VAL A 72 35.59 15.07 -8.10
CA VAL A 72 36.00 13.76 -7.60
C VAL A 72 36.87 13.13 -8.69
N LYS A 73 38.19 13.23 -8.49
CA LYS A 73 39.20 12.60 -9.34
C LYS A 73 38.78 11.18 -9.72
N GLN A 74 38.52 11.01 -11.02
CA GLN A 74 38.21 9.74 -11.64
C GLN A 74 39.42 8.80 -11.48
N LEU A 75 39.34 7.89 -10.52
CA LEU A 75 40.27 6.76 -10.44
C LEU A 75 39.99 5.89 -11.66
N THR A 76 41.02 5.71 -12.49
CA THR A 76 40.98 4.81 -13.64
C THR A 76 40.87 3.37 -13.13
N GLU A 77 39.65 2.82 -13.16
CA GLU A 77 39.45 1.38 -13.03
C GLU A 77 40.12 0.69 -14.23
N GLY A 78 40.99 -0.29 -13.95
CA GLY A 78 41.67 -1.05 -14.99
C GLY A 78 40.70 -1.98 -15.72
N GLU A 79 41.02 -2.29 -16.96
CA GLU A 79 40.29 -3.27 -17.78
C GLU A 79 40.47 -4.69 -17.21
N GLU A 80 39.66 -5.07 -16.22
CA GLU A 80 39.48 -6.48 -15.87
C GLU A 80 38.46 -7.11 -16.84
N THR A 81 38.97 -7.71 -17.92
CA THR A 81 38.19 -8.49 -18.88
C THR A 81 37.76 -9.83 -18.28
N GLY A 82 36.81 -9.78 -17.35
CA GLY A 82 36.09 -10.95 -16.85
C GLY A 82 35.04 -11.42 -17.86
N GLU A 83 35.43 -12.26 -18.82
CA GLU A 83 34.50 -12.92 -19.73
C GLU A 83 33.46 -13.75 -18.94
N LEU A 84 32.18 -13.39 -19.08
CA LEU A 84 31.07 -14.22 -18.65
C LEU A 84 30.96 -15.43 -19.61
N PRO A 85 30.70 -16.66 -19.10
CA PRO A 85 30.67 -17.85 -19.94
C PRO A 85 29.56 -17.79 -20.99
N ASP A 86 29.89 -18.24 -22.21
CA ASP A 86 29.05 -18.18 -23.41
C ASP A 86 27.61 -18.67 -23.17
N VAL A 87 26.65 -17.81 -23.49
CA VAL A 87 25.22 -18.13 -23.52
C VAL A 87 24.88 -18.63 -24.93
N PRO A 88 24.17 -19.76 -25.11
CA PRO A 88 23.90 -20.32 -26.44
C PRO A 88 23.13 -19.35 -27.35
N PRO A 89 23.42 -19.33 -28.66
CA PRO A 89 22.86 -18.35 -29.59
C PRO A 89 21.38 -18.60 -29.83
N GLY A 90 20.52 -17.72 -29.29
CA GLY A 90 19.07 -17.79 -29.45
C GLY A 90 18.29 -16.80 -28.59
N SER A 91 18.84 -16.35 -27.47
CA SER A 91 18.28 -15.28 -26.64
C SER A 91 19.36 -14.29 -26.25
N LEU A 92 19.30 -13.07 -26.78
CA LEU A 92 20.09 -11.96 -26.24
C LEU A 92 19.74 -11.78 -24.75
N PRO A 93 20.72 -11.62 -23.84
CA PRO A 93 20.44 -11.33 -22.43
C PRO A 93 19.54 -10.10 -22.31
N MET A 94 18.39 -10.27 -21.65
CA MET A 94 17.40 -9.19 -21.52
C MET A 94 17.93 -8.10 -20.57
N ASP A 95 18.25 -6.93 -21.11
CA ASP A 95 18.61 -5.77 -20.30
C ASP A 95 17.39 -5.20 -19.58
N TRP A 96 17.29 -5.49 -18.28
CA TRP A 96 16.23 -4.93 -17.42
C TRP A 96 16.44 -3.47 -17.01
N TYR A 97 17.58 -2.85 -17.34
CA TYR A 97 17.82 -1.43 -17.06
C TYR A 97 16.95 -0.54 -17.96
N THR A 98 16.85 -0.88 -19.25
CA THR A 98 16.07 -0.12 -20.24
C THR A 98 14.75 -0.78 -20.64
N SER A 99 14.67 -2.11 -20.65
CA SER A 99 13.54 -2.84 -21.25
C SER A 99 12.19 -2.65 -20.56
N TYR A 100 11.12 -2.79 -21.35
CA TYR A 100 9.72 -2.88 -20.90
C TYR A 100 9.09 -4.25 -21.24
N HIS A 101 9.92 -5.26 -21.50
CA HIS A 101 9.50 -6.58 -21.98
C HIS A 101 8.38 -7.22 -21.13
N GLY A 102 7.30 -7.61 -21.80
CA GLY A 102 6.17 -8.32 -21.21
C GLY A 102 5.22 -7.47 -20.36
N LEU A 103 5.46 -6.17 -20.17
CA LEU A 103 4.55 -5.27 -19.46
C LEU A 103 3.19 -5.24 -20.15
N SER A 104 2.11 -5.43 -19.39
CA SER A 104 0.72 -5.48 -19.87
C SER A 104 0.43 -6.50 -21.00
N SER A 105 1.33 -7.44 -21.29
CA SER A 105 1.17 -8.39 -22.41
C SER A 105 0.08 -9.43 -22.19
N GLN A 106 -0.04 -9.95 -20.97
CA GLN A 106 -1.05 -10.94 -20.57
C GLN A 106 -1.24 -10.95 -19.03
N PRO A 107 -2.39 -11.39 -18.50
CA PRO A 107 -2.58 -11.57 -17.05
C PRO A 107 -1.63 -12.63 -16.46
N PHE A 108 -1.57 -12.74 -15.13
CA PHE A 108 -0.92 -13.90 -14.47
C PHE A 108 -1.87 -15.12 -14.50
N PRO A 109 -1.35 -16.36 -14.32
CA PRO A 109 -2.18 -17.53 -14.07
C PRO A 109 -3.16 -17.29 -12.93
N LYS A 110 -4.36 -17.87 -13.04
CA LYS A 110 -5.47 -17.63 -12.09
C LYS A 110 -5.07 -17.95 -10.64
N GLU A 111 -4.34 -19.05 -10.42
CA GLU A 111 -3.84 -19.46 -9.09
C GLU A 111 -2.92 -18.41 -8.46
N ALA A 112 -2.00 -17.83 -9.25
CA ALA A 112 -1.14 -16.74 -8.79
C ALA A 112 -1.96 -15.48 -8.51
N ALA A 113 -2.91 -15.12 -9.38
CA ALA A 113 -3.78 -13.97 -9.20
C ALA A 113 -4.63 -14.06 -7.92
N GLU A 114 -5.16 -15.24 -7.60
CA GLU A 114 -5.89 -15.52 -6.35
C GLU A 114 -5.00 -15.35 -5.11
N ILE A 115 -3.73 -15.74 -5.16
CA ILE A 115 -2.77 -15.54 -4.05
C ILE A 115 -2.39 -14.07 -3.88
N LEU A 116 -2.18 -13.33 -4.98
CA LEU A 116 -1.74 -11.93 -4.96
C LEU A 116 -2.84 -10.98 -4.47
N MET A 117 -4.10 -11.24 -4.83
CA MET A 117 -5.27 -10.46 -4.43
C MET A 117 -5.99 -11.00 -3.19
N ALA A 118 -5.42 -11.99 -2.50
CA ALA A 118 -5.98 -12.52 -1.26
C ALA A 118 -5.99 -11.44 -0.15
N PRO A 119 -7.04 -11.38 0.69
CA PRO A 119 -7.08 -10.47 1.83
C PRO A 119 -5.95 -10.79 2.82
N ILE A 120 -5.41 -9.76 3.46
CA ILE A 120 -4.35 -9.88 4.44
C ILE A 120 -4.92 -10.34 5.79
N ASP A 121 -4.19 -11.20 6.49
CA ASP A 121 -4.47 -11.49 7.90
C ASP A 121 -4.34 -10.22 8.74
N PRO A 122 -5.40 -9.76 9.43
CA PRO A 122 -5.32 -8.57 10.29
C PRO A 122 -4.20 -8.62 11.34
N LEU A 123 -3.72 -9.80 11.71
CA LEU A 123 -2.59 -9.96 12.63
C LEU A 123 -1.24 -9.59 12.00
N ASP A 124 -1.13 -9.59 10.68
CA ASP A 124 0.09 -9.25 9.93
C ASP A 124 0.25 -7.74 9.67
N VAL A 125 -0.79 -6.94 9.91
CA VAL A 125 -0.81 -5.49 9.66
C VAL A 125 -0.31 -4.74 10.89
N GLU A 126 0.76 -3.96 10.71
CA GLU A 126 1.35 -3.15 11.76
C GLU A 126 0.88 -1.69 11.68
N VAL A 127 1.02 -0.95 12.79
CA VAL A 127 0.72 0.49 12.85
C VAL A 127 1.92 1.26 13.37
N LYS A 128 2.33 2.29 12.61
CA LYS A 128 3.35 3.25 13.06
C LYS A 128 2.79 4.19 14.15
N PRO A 129 3.64 4.86 14.94
CA PRO A 129 3.19 5.78 15.99
C PRO A 129 2.35 6.97 15.51
N ASP A 130 2.48 7.37 14.25
CA ASP A 130 1.67 8.38 13.54
C ASP A 130 0.27 7.87 13.14
N GLY A 131 0.04 6.56 13.25
CA GLY A 131 -1.19 5.89 12.82
C GLY A 131 -1.16 5.40 11.38
N LEU A 132 -0.04 5.42 10.66
CA LEU A 132 0.06 4.79 9.34
C LEU A 132 0.02 3.26 9.48
N LEU A 133 -0.95 2.61 8.82
CA LEU A 133 -0.97 1.14 8.71
C LEU A 133 0.04 0.70 7.64
N TYR A 134 0.77 -0.38 7.90
CA TYR A 134 1.69 -0.97 6.93
C TYR A 134 1.77 -2.49 7.08
N LEU A 135 2.04 -3.17 5.97
CA LEU A 135 2.42 -4.57 5.97
C LEU A 135 3.96 -4.67 6.05
N PRO A 136 4.56 -5.46 6.96
CA PRO A 136 5.99 -5.66 6.99
C PRO A 136 6.53 -6.28 5.70
N GLU A 137 7.68 -5.78 5.23
CA GLU A 137 8.31 -6.13 3.95
C GLU A 137 8.41 -7.65 3.69
N ILE A 138 8.77 -8.43 4.72
CA ILE A 138 8.88 -9.90 4.65
C ILE A 138 7.58 -10.58 4.21
N LYS A 139 6.42 -9.99 4.49
CA LYS A 139 5.12 -10.55 4.10
C LYS A 139 4.90 -10.44 2.60
N TYR A 140 5.28 -9.32 1.97
CA TYR A 140 5.27 -9.19 0.50
C TYR A 140 6.15 -10.27 -0.15
N ARG A 141 7.39 -10.48 0.33
CA ARG A 141 8.27 -11.53 -0.18
C ARG A 141 7.67 -12.94 -0.03
N ARG A 142 6.97 -13.22 1.07
CA ARG A 142 6.25 -14.49 1.27
C ARG A 142 5.07 -14.66 0.32
N ILE A 143 4.33 -13.59 0.02
CA ILE A 143 3.23 -13.61 -0.96
C ILE A 143 3.78 -13.85 -2.37
N LEU A 144 4.85 -13.15 -2.78
CA LEU A 144 5.51 -13.37 -4.07
C LEU A 144 6.08 -14.80 -4.20
N ASN A 145 6.73 -15.32 -3.16
CA ASN A 145 7.21 -16.71 -3.14
C ASN A 145 6.07 -17.74 -3.22
N ARG A 146 4.89 -17.44 -2.67
CA ARG A 146 3.69 -18.30 -2.80
C ARG A 146 3.07 -18.21 -4.21
N ALA A 147 3.04 -17.02 -4.80
CA ALA A 147 2.40 -16.78 -6.10
C ALA A 147 3.25 -17.21 -7.31
N PHE A 148 4.58 -17.07 -7.21
CA PHE A 148 5.51 -17.28 -8.34
C PHE A 148 6.62 -18.32 -8.07
N GLY A 149 6.78 -18.76 -6.83
CA GLY A 149 7.91 -19.59 -6.40
C GLY A 149 9.21 -18.80 -6.18
N PRO A 150 10.16 -19.33 -5.38
CA PRO A 150 11.52 -18.80 -5.31
C PRO A 150 12.18 -18.82 -6.70
N GLY A 151 12.83 -17.71 -7.09
CA GLY A 151 13.40 -17.53 -8.43
C GLY A 151 12.39 -17.12 -9.51
N GLY A 152 11.08 -17.22 -9.25
CA GLY A 152 10.03 -16.76 -10.16
C GLY A 152 9.82 -15.24 -10.19
N TRP A 153 10.56 -14.48 -9.38
CA TRP A 153 10.50 -13.01 -9.33
C TRP A 153 11.82 -12.39 -8.85
N GLY A 154 12.03 -11.11 -9.15
CA GLY A 154 13.19 -10.34 -8.69
C GLY A 154 13.01 -8.83 -8.87
N LEU A 155 13.89 -8.05 -8.24
CA LEU A 155 14.04 -6.62 -8.49
C LEU A 155 15.29 -6.35 -9.32
N ALA A 156 15.12 -5.80 -10.51
CA ALA A 156 16.20 -5.31 -11.34
C ALA A 156 16.41 -3.81 -11.11
N PRO A 157 17.64 -3.31 -10.90
CA PRO A 157 17.90 -1.88 -10.82
C PRO A 157 17.77 -1.23 -12.21
N ARG A 158 17.11 -0.06 -12.27
CA ARG A 158 16.90 0.74 -13.49
C ARG A 158 17.66 2.07 -13.53
N SER A 159 18.35 2.40 -12.44
CA SER A 159 19.22 3.58 -12.35
C SER A 159 20.52 3.26 -11.64
N GLY A 160 21.51 4.15 -11.76
CA GLY A 160 22.56 4.28 -10.74
C GLY A 160 21.96 4.60 -9.36
N ILE A 161 22.74 4.39 -8.30
CA ILE A 161 22.35 4.79 -6.94
C ILE A 161 22.51 6.31 -6.85
N ASN A 162 21.44 7.03 -6.49
CA ASN A 162 21.52 8.44 -6.14
C ASN A 162 21.73 8.56 -4.63
N VAL A 163 22.91 9.07 -4.24
CA VAL A 163 23.24 9.34 -2.84
C VAL A 163 23.19 10.84 -2.61
N SER A 164 22.17 11.29 -1.88
CA SER A 164 22.04 12.66 -1.38
C SER A 164 22.40 12.68 0.12
N PRO A 165 22.84 13.82 0.72
CA PRO A 165 23.44 13.85 2.08
C PRO A 165 22.63 13.28 3.24
N LYS A 166 21.34 12.98 3.04
CA LYS A 166 20.44 12.35 4.03
C LYS A 166 19.61 11.19 3.47
N VAL A 167 19.67 10.92 2.17
CA VAL A 167 18.77 9.97 1.47
C VAL A 167 19.54 9.22 0.39
N VAL A 168 19.43 7.90 0.40
CA VAL A 168 19.77 7.06 -0.76
C VAL A 168 18.47 6.79 -1.52
N SER A 169 18.49 6.94 -2.85
CA SER A 169 17.38 6.54 -3.71
C SER A 169 17.85 5.83 -4.98
N ARG A 170 17.04 4.90 -5.48
CA ARG A 170 17.31 4.15 -6.72
C ARG A 170 16.01 3.66 -7.33
N GLU A 171 15.94 3.64 -8.65
CA GLU A 171 14.82 3.03 -9.36
C GLU A 171 14.98 1.52 -9.54
N TYR A 172 13.90 0.78 -9.31
CA TYR A 172 13.86 -0.67 -9.50
C TYR A 172 12.62 -1.09 -10.30
N ALA A 173 12.81 -2.06 -11.19
CA ALA A 173 11.75 -2.82 -11.84
C ALA A 173 11.47 -4.11 -11.05
N LEU A 174 10.21 -4.37 -10.75
CA LEU A 174 9.74 -5.70 -10.36
C LEU A 174 9.53 -6.52 -11.62
N VAL A 175 10.24 -7.65 -11.70
CA VAL A 175 10.11 -8.66 -12.75
C VAL A 175 9.53 -9.91 -12.12
N CYS A 176 8.51 -10.49 -12.72
CA CYS A 176 7.93 -11.77 -12.30
C CYS A 176 7.73 -12.64 -13.54
N LEU A 177 8.14 -13.92 -13.49
CA LEU A 177 8.03 -14.88 -14.59
C LEU A 177 8.53 -14.34 -15.95
N GLY A 178 9.68 -13.65 -15.95
CA GLY A 178 10.32 -13.13 -17.18
C GLY A 178 9.66 -11.89 -17.81
N ARG A 179 8.73 -11.23 -17.12
CA ARG A 179 8.10 -9.98 -17.59
C ARG A 179 8.19 -8.85 -16.56
N LEU A 180 8.32 -7.62 -17.05
CA LEU A 180 8.18 -6.40 -16.26
C LEU A 180 6.75 -6.30 -15.72
N VAL A 181 6.63 -6.00 -14.42
CA VAL A 181 5.36 -5.80 -13.72
C VAL A 181 5.13 -4.34 -13.39
N SER A 182 6.10 -3.71 -12.73
CA SER A 182 6.01 -2.35 -12.20
C SER A 182 7.41 -1.76 -12.06
N ILE A 183 7.51 -0.44 -12.11
CA ILE A 183 8.73 0.33 -11.84
C ILE A 183 8.43 1.28 -10.68
N ALA A 184 9.29 1.28 -9.65
CA ALA A 184 9.18 2.23 -8.56
C ALA A 184 10.56 2.72 -8.10
N ARG A 185 10.61 3.98 -7.66
CA ARG A 185 11.76 4.49 -6.91
C ARG A 185 11.68 4.02 -5.47
N GLY A 186 12.75 3.38 -5.01
CA GLY A 186 12.99 3.13 -3.61
C GLY A 186 13.81 4.27 -3.01
N GLU A 187 13.51 4.62 -1.78
CA GLU A 187 14.23 5.66 -1.02
C GLU A 187 14.39 5.23 0.44
N GLN A 188 15.49 5.65 1.07
CA GLN A 188 15.75 5.46 2.49
C GLN A 188 16.58 6.62 3.04
N GLU A 189 16.15 7.18 4.18
CA GLU A 189 16.93 8.15 4.95
C GLU A 189 18.08 7.49 5.69
N TYR A 190 19.22 8.18 5.77
CA TYR A 190 20.39 7.79 6.55
C TYR A 190 20.99 9.00 7.27
N PHE A 191 21.72 8.75 8.37
CA PHE A 191 22.31 9.79 9.22
C PHE A 191 23.83 9.89 9.03
N ASP A 192 24.52 8.74 9.01
CA ASP A 192 25.97 8.63 8.88
C ASP A 192 26.36 7.96 7.56
N GLN A 193 27.47 8.38 6.94
CA GLN A 193 27.92 7.85 5.64
C GLN A 193 28.22 6.35 5.67
N GLU A 194 28.64 5.82 6.82
CA GLU A 194 28.82 4.38 7.06
C GLU A 194 27.51 3.59 6.85
N GLY A 195 26.36 4.24 7.03
CA GLY A 195 25.03 3.65 6.83
C GLY A 195 24.56 3.56 5.37
N ILE A 196 25.30 4.08 4.38
CA ILE A 196 24.86 4.13 2.96
C ILE A 196 24.58 2.73 2.40
N ALA A 197 25.37 1.71 2.76
CA ALA A 197 25.15 0.34 2.31
C ALA A 197 23.80 -0.22 2.82
N THR A 198 23.54 -0.09 4.12
CA THR A 198 22.26 -0.46 4.75
C THR A 198 21.09 0.31 4.16
N ALA A 199 21.27 1.61 3.91
CA ALA A 199 20.26 2.46 3.28
C ALA A 199 19.95 2.04 1.83
N THR A 200 20.94 1.55 1.09
CA THR A 200 20.77 1.05 -0.28
C THR A 200 19.90 -0.22 -0.33
N GLU A 201 20.12 -1.18 0.58
CA GLU A 201 19.27 -2.37 0.67
C GLU A 201 17.86 -2.05 1.21
N ALA A 202 17.75 -1.12 2.16
CA ALA A 202 16.44 -0.63 2.62
C ALA A 202 15.66 0.11 1.52
N ALA A 203 16.33 0.89 0.66
CA ALA A 203 15.70 1.51 -0.52
C ALA A 203 15.18 0.46 -1.51
N LYS A 204 15.92 -0.61 -1.77
CA LYS A 204 15.48 -1.77 -2.59
C LYS A 204 14.22 -2.42 -2.01
N SER A 205 14.20 -2.64 -0.70
CA SER A 205 13.02 -3.12 0.03
C SER A 205 11.82 -2.16 -0.03
N ASN A 206 12.06 -0.84 0.05
CA ASN A 206 11.04 0.19 -0.13
C ASN A 206 10.41 0.12 -1.53
N ALA A 207 11.22 0.00 -2.58
CA ALA A 207 10.74 -0.16 -3.95
C ALA A 207 9.90 -1.43 -4.14
N LEU A 208 10.29 -2.55 -3.50
CA LEU A 208 9.54 -3.81 -3.58
C LEU A 208 8.07 -3.61 -3.18
N MET A 209 7.83 -2.99 -2.04
CA MET A 209 6.47 -2.79 -1.50
C MET A 209 5.65 -1.87 -2.40
N ARG A 210 6.27 -0.85 -2.99
CA ARG A 210 5.62 0.05 -3.98
C ARG A 210 5.20 -0.74 -5.23
N CYS A 211 6.10 -1.53 -5.82
CA CYS A 211 5.79 -2.36 -6.99
C CYS A 211 4.76 -3.46 -6.71
N CYS A 212 4.72 -4.00 -5.49
CA CYS A 212 3.74 -5.02 -5.11
C CYS A 212 2.29 -4.50 -5.09
N LYS A 213 2.09 -3.18 -4.98
CA LYS A 213 0.76 -2.57 -5.02
C LYS A 213 0.06 -2.79 -6.37
N ASP A 214 0.82 -2.74 -7.47
CA ASP A 214 0.30 -2.93 -8.83
C ASP A 214 -0.05 -4.40 -9.13
N LEU A 215 0.42 -5.33 -8.30
CA LEU A 215 -0.04 -6.73 -8.27
C LEU A 215 -1.33 -6.94 -7.47
N GLY A 216 -1.85 -5.90 -6.81
CA GLY A 216 -3.00 -5.97 -5.90
C GLY A 216 -2.68 -6.32 -4.45
N ILE A 217 -1.43 -6.69 -4.15
CA ILE A 217 -1.00 -7.07 -2.78
C ILE A 217 -1.16 -5.86 -1.85
N ALA A 218 -1.79 -6.09 -0.69
CA ALA A 218 -2.02 -5.06 0.34
C ALA A 218 -2.80 -3.82 -0.11
N SER A 219 -3.57 -3.93 -1.19
CA SER A 219 -4.40 -2.85 -1.72
C SER A 219 -5.39 -2.28 -0.69
N GLU A 220 -5.93 -3.11 0.20
CA GLU A 220 -6.84 -2.71 1.29
C GLU A 220 -6.21 -1.73 2.30
N LEU A 221 -4.88 -1.76 2.50
CA LEU A 221 -4.19 -0.82 3.40
C LEU A 221 -4.24 0.63 2.88
N TRP A 222 -4.69 0.84 1.64
CA TRP A 222 -4.87 2.15 1.02
C TRP A 222 -6.35 2.58 0.96
N ASP A 223 -7.31 1.74 1.36
CA ASP A 223 -8.73 2.11 1.43
C ASP A 223 -9.01 2.90 2.74
N PRO A 224 -9.48 4.17 2.66
CA PRO A 224 -9.88 4.95 3.82
C PRO A 224 -11.01 4.32 4.66
N ARG A 225 -11.78 3.36 4.14
CA ARG A 225 -12.77 2.60 4.92
C ARG A 225 -12.08 1.54 5.77
N PHE A 226 -11.31 0.65 5.13
CA PHE A 226 -10.49 -0.35 5.82
C PHE A 226 -9.63 0.28 6.92
N ILE A 227 -8.91 1.37 6.63
CA ILE A 227 -8.05 2.05 7.62
C ILE A 227 -8.84 2.48 8.87
N ARG A 228 -10.07 2.99 8.72
CA ARG A 228 -10.90 3.42 9.85
C ARG A 228 -11.41 2.24 10.67
N GLU A 229 -11.91 1.21 9.99
CA GLU A 229 -12.46 0.00 10.62
C GLU A 229 -11.37 -0.80 11.33
N PHE A 230 -10.21 -0.98 10.69
CA PHE A 230 -9.04 -1.62 11.26
C PHE A 230 -8.55 -0.87 12.51
N LYS A 231 -8.42 0.47 12.44
CA LYS A 231 -8.01 1.27 13.60
C LYS A 231 -8.98 1.13 14.77
N ALA A 232 -10.29 1.21 14.53
CA ALA A 232 -11.29 1.04 15.58
C ALA A 232 -11.23 -0.35 16.23
N LYS A 233 -11.03 -1.40 15.42
CA LYS A 233 -11.03 -2.79 15.87
C LYS A 233 -9.72 -3.23 16.52
N TYR A 234 -8.56 -2.87 15.98
CA TYR A 234 -7.25 -3.41 16.37
C TYR A 234 -6.26 -2.38 16.94
N CYS A 235 -6.47 -1.08 16.77
CA CYS A 235 -5.55 -0.05 17.28
C CYS A 235 -6.13 0.70 18.48
N VAL A 236 -5.24 1.35 19.24
CA VAL A 236 -5.57 2.33 20.28
C VAL A 236 -4.71 3.57 20.05
N GLU A 237 -5.35 4.72 20.23
CA GLU A 237 -4.69 6.02 20.29
C GLU A 237 -4.54 6.40 21.76
N ALA A 238 -3.32 6.65 22.23
CA ALA A 238 -3.00 6.89 23.62
C ALA A 238 -2.14 8.15 23.79
N PHE A 239 -2.21 8.77 24.96
CA PHE A 239 -1.24 9.78 25.38
C PHE A 239 -0.02 9.08 25.96
N VAL A 240 1.16 9.56 25.55
CA VAL A 240 2.43 8.88 25.77
C VAL A 240 3.47 9.92 26.21
N GLU A 241 4.06 9.70 27.37
CA GLU A 241 5.14 10.51 27.93
C GLU A 241 6.50 9.99 27.46
N HIS A 242 7.33 10.89 26.93
CA HIS A 242 8.74 10.62 26.65
C HIS A 242 9.54 10.67 27.96
N ILE A 243 10.06 9.53 28.43
CA ILE A 243 10.62 9.36 29.78
C ILE A 243 11.70 10.40 30.12
N PRO A 244 12.70 10.68 29.25
CA PRO A 244 13.74 11.69 29.51
C PRO A 244 13.27 13.15 29.46
N SER A 245 12.31 13.50 28.59
CA SER A 245 11.95 14.92 28.33
C SER A 245 10.62 15.36 28.90
N LYS A 246 9.85 14.43 29.49
CA LYS A 246 8.51 14.65 30.08
C LYS A 246 7.46 15.23 29.14
N LYS A 247 7.75 15.29 27.83
CA LYS A 247 6.80 15.71 26.80
C LYS A 247 5.76 14.61 26.58
N VAL A 248 4.48 14.98 26.72
CA VAL A 248 3.35 14.11 26.38
C VAL A 248 2.99 14.31 24.90
N GLN A 249 2.79 13.23 24.18
CA GLN A 249 2.37 13.21 22.78
C GLN A 249 1.29 12.16 22.57
N LYS A 250 0.36 12.43 21.65
CA LYS A 250 -0.66 11.45 21.24
C LYS A 250 -0.05 10.52 20.19
N ARG A 251 -0.14 9.20 20.38
CA ARG A 251 0.46 8.19 19.48
C ARG A 251 -0.47 6.98 19.32
N TRP A 252 -0.34 6.32 18.17
CA TRP A 252 -1.03 5.08 17.85
C TRP A 252 -0.19 3.86 18.21
N ARG A 253 -0.85 2.78 18.63
CA ARG A 253 -0.30 1.42 18.71
C ARG A 253 -1.38 0.39 18.40
N ARG A 254 -0.99 -0.88 18.19
CA ARG A 254 -1.94 -1.99 18.23
C ARG A 254 -2.39 -2.27 19.67
N LYS A 255 -3.56 -2.89 19.84
CA LYS A 255 -4.15 -3.23 21.14
C LYS A 255 -3.32 -4.26 21.92
N ASP A 256 -2.73 -5.21 21.20
CA ASP A 256 -1.85 -6.29 21.68
C ASP A 256 -0.39 -5.84 21.92
N ALA A 257 0.06 -4.80 21.22
CA ALA A 257 1.38 -4.18 21.43
C ALA A 257 1.40 -3.21 22.64
N LYS A 258 2.60 -2.91 23.13
CA LYS A 258 2.88 -1.82 24.09
C LYS A 258 3.77 -0.77 23.42
N PHE A 259 3.92 0.41 24.02
CA PHE A 259 4.95 1.36 23.59
C PHE A 259 6.31 0.96 24.13
N ASP A 260 7.32 1.00 23.26
CA ASP A 260 8.71 0.75 23.62
C ASP A 260 9.40 1.98 24.20
N TYR A 261 10.48 1.77 24.96
CA TYR A 261 11.37 2.84 25.42
C TYR A 261 11.85 3.71 24.23
N PRO A 262 11.90 5.06 24.34
CA PRO A 262 11.78 5.90 25.54
C PRO A 262 10.35 6.34 25.92
N TYR A 263 9.32 5.64 25.43
CA TYR A 263 7.93 6.08 25.53
C TYR A 263 7.10 5.23 26.51
N LYS A 264 6.28 5.87 27.34
CA LYS A 264 5.37 5.20 28.28
C LYS A 264 3.97 5.81 28.21
N GLU A 265 2.92 4.99 28.29
CA GLU A 265 1.55 5.48 28.39
C GLU A 265 1.38 6.40 29.61
N SER A 266 0.77 7.57 29.38
CA SER A 266 0.43 8.52 30.42
C SER A 266 -1.08 8.56 30.59
N THR A 267 -1.55 8.44 31.83
CA THR A 267 -2.97 8.60 32.20
C THR A 267 -3.39 10.08 32.19
N ARG A 268 -2.47 11.01 31.94
CA ARG A 268 -2.74 12.44 31.81
C ARG A 268 -3.18 12.73 30.37
N ALA A 269 -4.48 13.00 30.22
CA ALA A 269 -5.08 13.57 29.02
C ALA A 269 -4.79 15.08 28.91
#